data_AF-A0A371II73-F1
#
_entry.id   AF-A0A371II73-F1
#
_cell.length_a   1.000
_cell.length_b   1.000
_cell.length_c   1.000
_cell.angle_alpha   90.00
_cell.angle_beta   90.00
_cell.angle_gamma   90.00
#
_symmetry.space_group_name_H-M   'P 1'
#
loop_
_entity.id
_entity.type
_entity.pdbx_description
1 polymer ?
#
loop_
_entity_poly.entity_id
_entity_poly.type
_entity_poly.pdbx_seq_one_letter_code
_entity_poly.pdbx_strand_id
1 'polypeptide(L)'
;MAAAATISGVQVEFLEFPALVTSSASGKTYFLGGAGERGLMIEERFIKFTGIGVYLEDKAVESLAAKWKGKAEHYLLDTLDFYRDIISGPFEKLIRGSKILPLNGAEYSKKVIENCVAHMKCVGTYGDAEAAAIEKFGQAFKDVNFLPGASVFYRQSPDGILGLSFSQDATLPANEAAVIENKAVSEAVLETMIGENAVSPDLKRSLASRLPALNMATAASITKVNVEFLEFPAVVTLPGSTKSYFLGGAGARGVTIEGKFVKVTAIGVYLEDKAVSLLAAKWKGTSSAELLDSLDFYRDIIKGPFEKLIRGSKLITLDGREYVRKVSENCVAHMKSVGTYNDAEEKAIEEFRFAFKDQNFPPGSSVFYRQSPTGTLGLSFSKDETVAEEEYAVIENKALSEAVLETMIGQIPVSPALKESLALRFHQFLNAY
;
A
#
# COMPACT_ATOMS: atom_id res chain seq x y z
N MET A 1 -17.06 -10.35 3.46
CA MET A 1 -16.52 -8.98 3.35
C MET A 1 -15.01 -9.10 3.17
N ALA A 2 -14.52 -8.83 1.96
CA ALA A 2 -13.13 -9.01 1.59
C ALA A 2 -12.28 -7.86 2.16
N ALA A 3 -11.18 -8.17 2.82
CA ALA A 3 -10.21 -7.18 3.26
C ALA A 3 -9.44 -6.67 2.02
N ALA A 4 -9.56 -5.38 1.72
CA ALA A 4 -8.97 -4.73 0.57
C ALA A 4 -7.43 -4.65 0.69
N ALA A 5 -6.73 -4.70 -0.45
CA ALA A 5 -5.31 -4.37 -0.54
C ALA A 5 -5.07 -2.98 0.08
N THR A 6 -4.00 -2.81 0.87
CA THR A 6 -3.69 -1.55 1.58
C THR A 6 -3.26 -0.47 0.60
N ILE A 7 -4.25 0.09 -0.07
CA ILE A 7 -4.17 1.35 -0.77
C ILE A 7 -4.10 2.47 0.27
N SER A 8 -3.15 3.39 0.16
CA SER A 8 -3.03 4.53 1.08
C SER A 8 -3.92 5.69 0.63
N GLY A 9 -4.25 6.60 1.54
CA GLY A 9 -4.76 7.91 1.13
C GLY A 9 -3.70 8.70 0.36
N VAL A 10 -4.12 9.68 -0.43
CA VAL A 10 -3.23 10.63 -1.10
C VAL A 10 -3.62 12.03 -0.70
N GLN A 11 -2.64 12.85 -0.31
CA GLN A 11 -2.84 14.25 -0.05
C GLN A 11 -2.44 15.08 -1.26
N VAL A 12 -3.33 15.95 -1.74
CA VAL A 12 -3.07 16.92 -2.81
C VAL A 12 -3.30 18.31 -2.22
N GLU A 13 -2.23 19.06 -1.97
CA GLU A 13 -2.28 20.30 -1.17
C GLU A 13 -2.89 20.02 0.23
N PHE A 14 -3.91 20.78 0.65
CA PHE A 14 -4.65 20.55 1.88
C PHE A 14 -5.81 19.54 1.73
N LEU A 15 -5.99 18.96 0.53
CA LEU A 15 -7.10 18.07 0.22
C LEU A 15 -6.68 16.62 0.44
N GLU A 16 -7.27 15.98 1.44
CA GLU A 16 -7.10 14.54 1.68
C GLU A 16 -8.02 13.74 0.76
N PHE A 17 -7.47 12.77 0.04
CA PHE A 17 -8.21 11.72 -0.66
C PHE A 17 -8.02 10.41 0.10
N PRO A 18 -9.04 9.93 0.85
CA PRO A 18 -8.90 8.72 1.63
C PRO A 18 -8.67 7.49 0.73
N ALA A 19 -8.05 6.47 1.30
CA ALA A 19 -7.78 5.19 0.65
C ALA A 19 -9.04 4.51 0.08
N LEU A 20 -10.11 4.53 0.88
CA LEU A 20 -11.37 3.88 0.60
C LEU A 20 -12.51 4.87 0.77
N VAL A 21 -13.53 4.74 -0.07
CA VAL A 21 -14.78 5.48 0.05
C VAL A 21 -15.92 4.48 -0.08
N THR A 22 -16.99 4.65 0.71
CA THR A 22 -18.22 3.87 0.54
C THR A 22 -19.34 4.83 0.19
N SER A 23 -20.07 4.53 -0.89
CA SER A 23 -21.26 5.29 -1.27
C SER A 23 -22.43 4.82 -0.43
N SER A 24 -23.03 5.72 0.34
CA SER A 24 -24.28 5.45 1.04
C SER A 24 -25.47 5.28 0.08
N ALA A 25 -25.39 5.84 -1.13
CA ALA A 25 -26.42 5.74 -2.16
C ALA A 25 -26.47 4.34 -2.81
N SER A 26 -25.30 3.75 -3.11
CA SER A 26 -25.20 2.46 -3.81
C SER A 26 -24.77 1.30 -2.93
N GLY A 27 -24.28 1.57 -1.71
CA GLY A 27 -23.66 0.58 -0.82
C GLY A 27 -22.30 0.06 -1.31
N LYS A 28 -21.80 0.56 -2.45
CA LYS A 28 -20.53 0.11 -3.04
C LYS A 28 -19.35 0.75 -2.34
N THR A 29 -18.26 -0.01 -2.25
CA THR A 29 -16.97 0.46 -1.77
C THR A 29 -16.00 0.62 -2.93
N TYR A 30 -15.21 1.69 -2.89
CA TYR A 30 -14.23 2.03 -3.91
C TYR A 30 -12.87 2.24 -3.27
N PHE A 31 -11.81 1.94 -4.02
CA PHE A 31 -10.44 2.20 -3.64
C PHE A 31 -9.85 3.36 -4.47
N LEU A 32 -8.97 4.16 -3.87
CA LEU A 32 -8.30 5.28 -4.53
C LEU A 32 -7.23 4.83 -5.54
N GLY A 33 -7.64 4.62 -6.79
CA GLY A 33 -6.74 4.25 -7.87
C GLY A 33 -5.63 5.29 -8.09
N GLY A 34 -5.95 6.58 -8.02
CA GLY A 34 -4.95 7.64 -8.09
C GLY A 34 -5.53 9.02 -7.78
N ALA A 35 -4.65 9.94 -7.42
CA ALA A 35 -5.00 11.35 -7.25
C ALA A 35 -3.91 12.25 -7.85
N GLY A 36 -4.31 13.45 -8.26
CA GLY A 36 -3.42 14.46 -8.81
C GLY A 36 -4.07 15.83 -8.82
N GLU A 37 -3.39 16.81 -9.41
CA GLU A 37 -3.85 18.19 -9.50
C GLU A 37 -4.27 18.57 -10.92
N ARG A 38 -5.09 19.62 -11.00
CA ARG A 38 -5.46 20.28 -12.24
C ARG A 38 -5.43 21.79 -12.05
N GLY A 39 -4.81 22.46 -13.00
CA GLY A 39 -4.48 23.88 -12.93
C GLY A 39 -4.37 24.52 -14.31
N LEU A 40 -4.18 25.83 -14.34
CA LEU A 40 -3.99 26.60 -15.57
C LEU A 40 -2.62 27.28 -15.54
N MET A 41 -1.99 27.37 -16.70
CA MET A 41 -0.83 28.24 -16.89
C MET A 41 -1.34 29.68 -17.00
N ILE A 42 -0.97 30.51 -16.04
CA ILE A 42 -1.28 31.95 -16.01
C ILE A 42 0.06 32.66 -15.79
N GLU A 43 0.43 33.53 -16.73
CA GLU A 43 1.71 34.29 -16.66
C GLU A 43 2.92 33.37 -16.41
N GLU A 44 3.01 32.27 -17.18
CA GLU A 44 4.07 31.25 -17.06
C GLU A 44 4.11 30.47 -15.74
N ARG A 45 3.14 30.66 -14.85
CA ARG A 45 3.00 29.91 -13.58
C ARG A 45 1.82 28.95 -13.66
N PHE A 46 2.04 27.72 -13.22
CA PHE A 46 0.96 26.74 -13.09
C PHE A 46 0.18 27.01 -11.79
N ILE A 47 -1.02 27.55 -11.93
CA ILE A 47 -1.93 27.81 -10.80
C ILE A 47 -2.86 26.62 -10.63
N LYS A 48 -2.78 25.96 -9.46
CA LYS A 48 -3.60 24.79 -9.12
C LYS A 48 -4.99 25.23 -8.69
N PHE A 49 -6.02 24.71 -9.34
CA PHE A 49 -7.41 25.05 -9.05
C PHE A 49 -8.14 23.92 -8.32
N THR A 50 -7.83 22.67 -8.65
CA THR A 50 -8.54 21.50 -8.12
C THR A 50 -7.62 20.31 -7.90
N GLY A 51 -7.83 19.59 -6.80
CA GLY A 51 -7.37 18.21 -6.65
C GLY A 51 -8.40 17.24 -7.23
N ILE A 52 -7.94 16.21 -7.92
CA ILE A 52 -8.77 15.18 -8.57
C ILE A 52 -8.35 13.82 -8.04
N GLY A 53 -9.29 13.06 -7.50
CA GLY A 53 -9.12 11.66 -7.11
C GLY A 53 -10.03 10.76 -7.94
N VAL A 54 -9.48 9.66 -8.45
CA VAL A 54 -10.24 8.61 -9.16
C VAL A 54 -10.28 7.38 -8.28
N TYR A 55 -11.49 7.01 -7.90
CA TYR A 55 -11.80 5.80 -7.16
C TYR A 55 -12.42 4.76 -8.08
N LEU A 56 -12.01 3.50 -7.91
CA LEU A 56 -12.51 2.37 -8.68
C LEU A 56 -13.23 1.40 -7.74
N GLU A 57 -14.34 0.82 -8.20
CA GLU A 57 -15.03 -0.27 -7.51
C GLU A 57 -14.08 -1.47 -7.32
N ASP A 58 -14.21 -2.20 -6.21
CA ASP A 58 -13.35 -3.34 -5.85
C ASP A 58 -13.10 -4.36 -6.98
N LYS A 59 -14.12 -4.70 -7.75
CA LYS A 59 -14.04 -5.63 -8.89
C LYS A 59 -13.16 -5.13 -10.04
N ALA A 60 -12.76 -3.86 -10.04
CA ALA A 60 -11.79 -3.33 -10.98
C ALA A 60 -10.44 -4.04 -10.88
N VAL A 61 -10.06 -4.53 -9.69
CA VAL A 61 -8.80 -5.28 -9.51
C VAL A 61 -8.81 -6.54 -10.36
N GLU A 62 -9.84 -7.38 -10.22
CA GLU A 62 -9.96 -8.62 -11.01
C GLU A 62 -10.09 -8.34 -12.50
N SER A 63 -10.90 -7.33 -12.86
CA SER A 63 -11.11 -6.94 -14.26
C SER A 63 -9.82 -6.45 -14.93
N LEU A 64 -8.99 -5.66 -14.25
CA LEU A 64 -7.76 -5.12 -14.80
C LEU A 64 -6.62 -6.15 -14.75
N ALA A 65 -6.58 -7.00 -13.74
CA ALA A 65 -5.57 -8.04 -13.58
C ALA A 65 -5.53 -9.01 -14.78
N ALA A 66 -6.66 -9.25 -15.45
CA ALA A 66 -6.74 -10.11 -16.63
C ALA A 66 -5.76 -9.72 -17.75
N LYS A 67 -5.41 -8.44 -17.87
CA LYS A 67 -4.53 -7.91 -18.93
C LYS A 67 -3.28 -7.21 -18.40
N TRP A 68 -3.38 -6.59 -17.23
CA TRP A 68 -2.37 -5.65 -16.73
C TRP A 68 -1.55 -6.18 -15.54
N LYS A 69 -1.83 -7.39 -15.07
CA LYS A 69 -1.06 -8.03 -14.00
C LYS A 69 0.41 -8.20 -14.38
N GLY A 70 1.31 -7.91 -13.44
CA GLY A 70 2.76 -8.05 -13.60
C GLY A 70 3.42 -7.05 -14.55
N LYS A 71 2.66 -6.09 -15.11
CA LYS A 71 3.20 -5.03 -15.95
C LYS A 71 3.87 -3.95 -15.08
N ALA A 72 5.04 -3.49 -15.50
CA ALA A 72 5.78 -2.45 -14.80
C ALA A 72 5.08 -1.08 -14.93
N GLU A 73 5.26 -0.22 -13.92
CA GLU A 73 4.68 1.13 -13.89
C GLU A 73 4.97 1.93 -15.16
N HIS A 74 6.24 2.02 -15.59
CA HIS A 74 6.61 2.79 -16.78
C HIS A 74 5.91 2.27 -18.05
N TYR A 75 5.72 0.95 -18.16
CA TYR A 75 4.98 0.36 -19.27
C TYR A 75 3.50 0.73 -19.22
N LEU A 76 2.86 0.67 -18.04
CA LEU A 76 1.47 1.09 -17.89
C LEU A 76 1.28 2.59 -18.14
N LEU A 77 2.24 3.41 -17.71
CA LEU A 77 2.21 4.86 -17.87
C LEU A 77 2.09 5.25 -19.35
N ASP A 78 2.85 4.57 -20.21
CA ASP A 78 2.94 4.83 -21.64
C ASP A 78 1.92 4.03 -22.48
N THR A 79 1.14 3.13 -21.86
CA THR A 79 0.17 2.29 -22.57
C THR A 79 -1.23 2.88 -22.52
N LEU A 80 -1.71 3.49 -23.62
CA LEU A 80 -3.05 4.09 -23.67
C LEU A 80 -4.18 3.09 -23.39
N ASP A 81 -4.04 1.84 -23.85
CA ASP A 81 -5.03 0.78 -23.64
C ASP A 81 -5.28 0.48 -22.15
N PHE A 82 -4.28 0.69 -21.28
CA PHE A 82 -4.44 0.53 -19.83
C PHE A 82 -5.47 1.52 -19.28
N TYR A 83 -5.38 2.77 -19.70
CA TYR A 83 -6.33 3.80 -19.31
C TYR A 83 -7.70 3.57 -19.94
N ARG A 84 -7.78 3.08 -21.19
CA ARG A 84 -9.06 2.72 -21.81
C ARG A 84 -9.79 1.62 -21.04
N ASP A 85 -9.06 0.60 -20.58
CA ASP A 85 -9.63 -0.45 -19.74
C ASP A 85 -10.05 0.08 -18.36
N ILE A 86 -9.37 1.11 -17.82
CA ILE A 86 -9.85 1.83 -16.62
C ILE A 86 -11.12 2.58 -16.94
N ILE A 87 -11.19 3.34 -18.04
CA ILE A 87 -12.30 4.26 -18.38
C ILE A 87 -13.57 3.47 -18.70
N SER A 88 -13.49 2.49 -19.60
CA SER A 88 -14.65 1.75 -20.11
C SER A 88 -14.79 0.36 -19.49
N GLY A 89 -13.95 0.01 -18.50
CA GLY A 89 -14.01 -1.27 -17.81
C GLY A 89 -15.37 -1.53 -17.16
N PRO A 90 -15.77 -2.80 -16.94
CA PRO A 90 -17.09 -3.22 -16.49
C PRO A 90 -17.33 -2.99 -14.98
N PHE A 91 -16.86 -1.86 -14.47
CA PHE A 91 -16.91 -1.45 -13.07
C PHE A 91 -17.19 0.04 -12.93
N GLU A 92 -17.73 0.42 -11.79
CA GLU A 92 -18.08 1.79 -11.47
C GLU A 92 -16.84 2.59 -11.07
N LYS A 93 -16.85 3.87 -11.43
CA LYS A 93 -15.81 4.82 -11.06
C LYS A 93 -16.45 5.97 -10.31
N LEU A 94 -15.80 6.39 -9.23
CA LEU A 94 -16.19 7.56 -8.49
C LEU A 94 -15.05 8.58 -8.58
N ILE A 95 -15.29 9.68 -9.28
CA ILE A 95 -14.31 10.75 -9.46
C ILE A 95 -14.67 11.86 -8.52
N ARG A 96 -13.73 12.28 -7.67
CA ARG A 96 -13.89 13.42 -6.76
C ARG A 96 -13.02 14.58 -7.23
N GLY A 97 -13.65 15.70 -7.57
CA GLY A 97 -12.97 16.96 -7.88
C GLY A 97 -13.15 18.00 -6.76
N SER A 98 -12.14 18.12 -5.89
CA SER A 98 -12.14 19.08 -4.77
C SER A 98 -11.40 20.36 -5.12
N LYS A 99 -11.90 21.50 -4.63
CA LYS A 99 -11.41 22.81 -5.02
C LYS A 99 -10.29 23.28 -4.09
N ILE A 100 -9.19 23.72 -4.67
CA ILE A 100 -8.08 24.38 -3.98
C ILE A 100 -8.39 25.88 -3.90
N LEU A 101 -8.88 26.44 -5.00
CA LEU A 101 -9.33 27.83 -5.12
C LEU A 101 -10.84 27.86 -5.38
N PRO A 102 -11.55 28.92 -4.95
CA PRO A 102 -12.97 29.04 -5.19
C PRO A 102 -13.28 29.07 -6.69
N LEU A 103 -14.34 28.38 -7.10
CA LEU A 103 -14.79 28.32 -8.49
C LEU A 103 -16.31 28.29 -8.57
N ASN A 104 -16.88 29.13 -9.44
CA ASN A 104 -18.29 29.04 -9.76
C ASN A 104 -18.57 27.75 -10.55
N GLY A 105 -19.70 27.09 -10.28
CA GLY A 105 -20.07 25.83 -10.91
C GLY A 105 -20.22 25.95 -12.43
N ALA A 106 -20.79 27.04 -12.93
CA ALA A 106 -20.92 27.29 -14.36
C ALA A 106 -19.55 27.50 -15.03
N GLU A 107 -18.62 28.20 -14.38
CA GLU A 107 -17.26 28.40 -14.90
C GLU A 107 -16.47 27.08 -14.94
N TYR A 108 -16.55 26.31 -13.85
CA TYR A 108 -15.90 25.00 -13.75
C TYR A 108 -16.45 24.02 -14.78
N SER A 109 -17.78 23.87 -14.85
CA SER A 109 -18.44 22.93 -15.75
C SER A 109 -18.25 23.30 -17.22
N LYS A 110 -18.18 24.60 -17.57
CA LYS A 110 -17.89 25.04 -18.94
C LYS A 110 -16.63 24.37 -19.50
N LYS A 111 -15.53 24.35 -18.73
CA LYS A 111 -14.29 23.75 -19.23
C LYS A 111 -14.37 22.23 -19.34
N VAL A 112 -15.08 21.58 -18.41
CA VAL A 112 -15.34 20.14 -18.46
C VAL A 112 -16.17 19.78 -19.69
N ILE A 113 -17.23 20.55 -19.97
CA ILE A 113 -18.10 20.40 -21.14
C ILE A 113 -17.31 20.57 -22.43
N GLU A 114 -16.51 21.62 -22.55
CA GLU A 114 -15.67 21.85 -23.74
C GLU A 114 -14.82 20.63 -24.06
N ASN A 115 -14.14 20.07 -23.05
CA ASN A 115 -13.29 18.90 -23.22
C ASN A 115 -14.09 17.64 -23.56
N CYS A 116 -15.22 17.41 -22.90
CA CYS A 116 -16.08 16.25 -23.17
C CYS A 116 -16.66 16.29 -24.59
N VAL A 117 -17.16 17.45 -25.02
CA VAL A 117 -17.70 17.65 -26.37
C VAL A 117 -16.60 17.51 -27.42
N ALA A 118 -15.41 18.06 -27.16
CA ALA A 118 -14.27 17.92 -28.07
C ALA A 118 -13.88 16.44 -28.25
N HIS A 119 -13.81 15.67 -27.15
CA HIS A 119 -13.56 14.24 -27.21
C HIS A 119 -14.64 13.50 -28.01
N MET A 120 -15.91 13.66 -27.65
CA MET A 120 -17.01 12.94 -28.32
C MET A 120 -17.13 13.29 -29.81
N LYS A 121 -16.85 14.54 -30.21
CA LYS A 121 -16.75 14.92 -31.63
C LYS A 121 -15.58 14.23 -32.33
N CYS A 122 -14.42 14.14 -31.66
CA CYS A 122 -13.23 13.47 -32.19
C CYS A 122 -13.48 11.98 -32.47
N VAL A 123 -14.19 11.28 -31.58
CA VAL A 123 -14.51 9.85 -31.73
C VAL A 123 -15.84 9.57 -32.45
N GLY A 124 -16.52 10.61 -32.93
CA GLY A 124 -17.73 10.47 -33.74
C GLY A 124 -18.99 10.05 -32.96
N THR A 125 -19.06 10.31 -31.66
CA THR A 125 -20.17 9.92 -30.79
C THR A 125 -21.03 11.10 -30.31
N TYR A 126 -20.89 12.29 -30.90
CA TYR A 126 -21.63 13.49 -30.47
C TYR A 126 -22.84 13.78 -31.38
N GLY A 127 -24.00 13.23 -31.03
CA GLY A 127 -25.30 13.51 -31.67
C GLY A 127 -26.23 14.34 -30.76
N ASP A 128 -27.51 14.38 -31.14
CA ASP A 128 -28.54 15.16 -30.42
C ASP A 128 -28.75 14.67 -28.98
N ALA A 129 -28.64 13.35 -28.76
CA ALA A 129 -28.76 12.75 -27.43
C ALA A 129 -27.61 13.19 -26.50
N GLU A 130 -26.38 13.21 -27.01
CA GLU A 130 -25.21 13.67 -26.25
C GLU A 130 -25.26 15.18 -26.01
N ALA A 131 -25.75 15.96 -26.99
CA ALA A 131 -25.95 17.40 -26.82
C ALA A 131 -26.97 17.70 -25.69
N ALA A 132 -28.10 17.01 -25.66
CA ALA A 132 -29.10 17.14 -24.59
C ALA A 132 -28.56 16.68 -23.22
N ALA A 133 -27.76 15.61 -23.20
CA ALA A 133 -27.10 15.14 -21.98
C ALA A 133 -26.05 16.14 -21.45
N ILE A 134 -25.30 16.81 -22.34
CA ILE A 134 -24.36 17.89 -22.00
C ILE A 134 -25.09 19.14 -21.50
N GLU A 135 -26.24 19.48 -22.07
CA GLU A 135 -27.08 20.57 -21.55
C GLU A 135 -27.57 20.26 -20.12
N LYS A 136 -28.07 19.04 -19.88
CA LYS A 136 -28.45 18.57 -18.54
C LYS A 136 -27.26 18.60 -17.56
N PHE A 137 -26.07 18.21 -18.02
CA PHE A 137 -24.84 18.33 -17.25
C PHE A 137 -24.58 19.78 -16.86
N GLY A 138 -24.55 20.72 -17.80
CA GLY A 138 -24.32 22.14 -17.51
C GLY A 138 -25.35 22.74 -16.57
N GLN A 139 -26.63 22.38 -16.75
CA GLN A 139 -27.73 22.85 -15.90
C GLN A 139 -27.58 22.38 -14.44
N ALA A 140 -27.01 21.20 -14.18
CA ALA A 140 -26.77 20.71 -12.82
C ALA A 140 -25.75 21.56 -12.05
N PHE A 141 -24.84 22.26 -12.74
CA PHE A 141 -23.81 23.11 -12.12
C PHE A 141 -24.20 24.59 -12.03
N LYS A 142 -25.29 25.01 -12.68
CA LYS A 142 -25.65 26.43 -12.86
C LYS A 142 -25.72 27.21 -11.55
N ASP A 143 -26.34 26.61 -10.54
CA ASP A 143 -26.60 27.25 -9.24
C ASP A 143 -25.62 26.76 -8.14
N VAL A 144 -24.53 26.11 -8.54
CA VAL A 144 -23.51 25.58 -7.62
C VAL A 144 -22.35 26.56 -7.51
N ASN A 145 -21.86 26.76 -6.28
CA ASN A 145 -20.62 27.49 -6.02
C ASN A 145 -19.70 26.63 -5.17
N PHE A 146 -18.44 26.49 -5.58
CA PHE A 146 -17.45 25.69 -4.85
C PHE A 146 -16.48 26.60 -4.10
N LEU A 147 -16.55 26.56 -2.77
CA LEU A 147 -15.52 27.12 -1.91
C LEU A 147 -14.28 26.20 -1.88
N PRO A 148 -13.12 26.67 -1.40
CA PRO A 148 -11.98 25.79 -1.10
C PRO A 148 -12.43 24.63 -0.20
N GLY A 149 -12.06 23.39 -0.57
CA GLY A 149 -12.50 22.16 0.10
C GLY A 149 -13.80 21.55 -0.46
N ALA A 150 -14.66 22.35 -1.10
CA ALA A 150 -15.90 21.87 -1.70
C ALA A 150 -15.61 20.92 -2.87
N SER A 151 -16.49 19.95 -3.08
CA SER A 151 -16.25 18.83 -4.00
C SER A 151 -17.41 18.60 -4.94
N VAL A 152 -17.07 18.21 -6.17
CA VAL A 152 -17.99 17.53 -7.08
C VAL A 152 -17.64 16.06 -7.12
N PHE A 153 -18.65 15.20 -7.19
CA PHE A 153 -18.51 13.78 -7.39
C PHE A 153 -19.18 13.39 -8.70
N TYR A 154 -18.44 12.67 -9.52
CA TYR A 154 -18.93 12.03 -10.74
C TYR A 154 -18.96 10.53 -10.52
N ARG A 155 -20.16 9.95 -10.46
CA ARG A 155 -20.33 8.50 -10.43
C ARG A 155 -20.56 8.01 -11.84
N GLN A 156 -19.56 7.38 -12.43
CA GLN A 156 -19.64 6.75 -13.74
C GLN A 156 -20.06 5.29 -13.58
N SER A 157 -21.32 5.00 -13.85
CA SER A 157 -21.87 3.63 -13.89
C SER A 157 -21.39 2.91 -15.14
N PRO A 158 -21.03 1.61 -15.08
CA PRO A 158 -20.73 0.82 -16.28
C PRO A 158 -21.94 0.74 -17.23
N ASP A 159 -23.17 0.90 -16.71
CA ASP A 159 -24.43 0.88 -17.44
C ASP A 159 -24.72 2.16 -18.27
N GLY A 160 -23.74 3.07 -18.39
CA GLY A 160 -23.88 4.28 -19.20
C GLY A 160 -24.64 5.42 -18.51
N ILE A 161 -24.48 5.52 -17.19
CA ILE A 161 -25.11 6.54 -16.36
C ILE A 161 -24.02 7.36 -15.67
N LEU A 162 -24.17 8.69 -15.68
CA LEU A 162 -23.34 9.63 -14.93
C LEU A 162 -24.17 10.31 -13.84
N GLY A 163 -23.87 9.94 -12.59
CA GLY A 163 -24.41 10.61 -11.41
C GLY A 163 -23.56 11.82 -11.02
N LEU A 164 -24.21 12.93 -10.70
CA LEU A 164 -23.56 14.16 -10.24
C LEU A 164 -23.99 14.45 -8.81
N SER A 165 -23.01 14.64 -7.92
CA SER A 165 -23.25 15.10 -6.55
C SER A 165 -22.34 16.26 -6.20
N PHE A 166 -22.82 17.16 -5.35
CA PHE A 166 -22.09 18.36 -4.92
C PHE A 166 -22.04 18.41 -3.40
N SER A 167 -20.86 18.66 -2.83
CA SER A 167 -20.69 18.89 -1.40
C SER A 167 -19.90 20.17 -1.14
N GLN A 168 -20.17 20.80 0.00
CA GLN A 168 -19.38 21.93 0.51
C GLN A 168 -18.07 21.49 1.17
N ASP A 169 -17.85 20.18 1.29
CA ASP A 169 -16.63 19.56 1.83
C ASP A 169 -16.19 18.36 0.95
N ALA A 170 -15.43 17.43 1.53
CA ALA A 170 -14.96 16.19 0.90
C ALA A 170 -15.91 14.98 1.11
N THR A 171 -17.04 15.16 1.79
CA THR A 171 -18.00 14.10 2.11
C THR A 171 -18.84 13.79 0.87
N LEU A 172 -18.94 12.50 0.51
CA LEU A 172 -19.80 12.05 -0.58
C LEU A 172 -21.28 12.17 -0.17
N PRO A 173 -22.12 12.95 -0.89
CA PRO A 173 -23.53 13.06 -0.58
C PRO A 173 -24.29 11.74 -0.75
N ALA A 174 -25.34 11.54 0.06
CA ALA A 174 -26.19 10.35 -0.02
C ALA A 174 -27.14 10.33 -1.24
N ASN A 175 -27.41 11.49 -1.82
CA ASN A 175 -28.29 11.64 -2.98
C ASN A 175 -27.55 12.37 -4.11
N GLU A 176 -27.79 11.93 -5.33
CA GLU A 176 -27.28 12.59 -6.54
C GLU A 176 -28.16 13.80 -6.86
N ALA A 177 -27.53 14.93 -7.17
CA ALA A 177 -28.22 16.15 -7.59
C ALA A 177 -28.75 16.04 -9.02
N ALA A 178 -28.09 15.25 -9.87
CA ALA A 178 -28.54 14.95 -11.22
C ALA A 178 -28.04 13.58 -11.68
N VAL A 179 -28.82 12.94 -12.55
CA VAL A 179 -28.49 11.66 -13.20
C VAL A 179 -28.58 11.84 -14.71
N ILE A 180 -27.51 11.53 -15.42
CA ILE A 180 -27.42 11.65 -16.88
C ILE A 180 -27.30 10.25 -17.48
N GLU A 181 -28.34 9.82 -18.18
CA GLU A 181 -28.42 8.51 -18.83
C GLU A 181 -27.90 8.61 -20.27
N ASN A 182 -26.58 8.62 -20.42
CA ASN A 182 -25.92 8.63 -21.71
C ASN A 182 -24.52 8.01 -21.60
N LYS A 183 -24.28 6.93 -22.34
CA LYS A 183 -23.03 6.17 -22.28
C LYS A 183 -21.81 7.02 -22.66
N ALA A 184 -21.87 7.74 -23.79
CA ALA A 184 -20.74 8.55 -24.25
C ALA A 184 -20.39 9.66 -23.25
N VAL A 185 -21.39 10.38 -22.74
CA VAL A 185 -21.18 11.43 -21.71
C VAL A 185 -20.66 10.84 -20.39
N SER A 186 -21.10 9.63 -20.03
CA SER A 186 -20.65 8.99 -18.78
C SER A 186 -19.15 8.72 -18.75
N GLU A 187 -18.56 8.34 -19.88
CA GLU A 187 -17.13 8.02 -19.97
C GLU A 187 -16.29 9.26 -20.28
N ALA A 188 -16.88 10.26 -20.94
CA ALA A 188 -16.18 11.46 -21.40
C ALA A 188 -15.48 12.22 -20.25
N VAL A 189 -16.08 12.31 -19.06
CA VAL A 189 -15.47 13.03 -17.94
C VAL A 189 -14.12 12.40 -17.57
N LEU A 190 -14.07 11.08 -17.35
CA LEU A 190 -12.84 10.39 -16.98
C LEU A 190 -11.84 10.35 -18.15
N GLU A 191 -12.33 10.20 -19.38
CA GLU A 191 -11.51 10.25 -20.59
C GLU A 191 -10.73 11.57 -20.70
N THR A 192 -11.36 12.71 -20.40
CA THR A 192 -10.65 14.00 -20.42
C THR A 192 -9.58 14.11 -19.33
N MET A 193 -9.63 13.28 -18.28
CA MET A 193 -8.70 13.31 -17.16
C MET A 193 -7.51 12.36 -17.37
N ILE A 194 -7.72 11.17 -17.93
CA ILE A 194 -6.71 10.10 -18.00
C ILE A 194 -6.56 9.45 -19.39
N GLY A 195 -7.37 9.85 -20.36
CA GLY A 195 -7.33 9.37 -21.73
C GLY A 195 -6.09 9.83 -22.50
N GLU A 196 -6.20 9.85 -23.83
CA GLU A 196 -5.08 10.20 -24.71
C GLU A 196 -4.69 11.67 -24.56
N ASN A 197 -5.69 12.56 -24.56
CA ASN A 197 -5.53 14.00 -24.44
C ASN A 197 -5.75 14.50 -23.00
N ALA A 198 -5.30 13.70 -22.02
CA ALA A 198 -5.52 13.93 -20.60
C ALA A 198 -5.04 15.30 -20.12
N VAL A 199 -5.85 15.98 -19.32
CA VAL A 199 -5.51 17.27 -18.71
C VAL A 199 -4.67 17.15 -17.43
N SER A 200 -4.48 15.94 -16.91
CA SER A 200 -3.78 15.66 -15.64
C SER A 200 -2.77 14.52 -15.79
N PRO A 201 -1.53 14.81 -16.26
CA PRO A 201 -0.48 13.78 -16.36
C PRO A 201 -0.13 13.16 -15.00
N ASP A 202 -0.27 13.90 -13.90
CA ASP A 202 -0.01 13.41 -12.55
C ASP A 202 -1.01 12.33 -12.11
N LEU A 203 -2.27 12.45 -12.53
CA LEU A 203 -3.29 11.45 -12.26
C LEU A 203 -2.98 10.14 -12.99
N LYS A 204 -2.52 10.22 -14.25
CA LYS A 204 -2.07 9.04 -15.01
C LYS A 204 -0.88 8.36 -14.33
N ARG A 205 0.13 9.13 -13.90
CA ARG A 205 1.28 8.61 -13.13
C ARG A 205 0.86 7.98 -11.81
N SER A 206 -0.09 8.60 -11.10
CA SER A 206 -0.65 8.06 -9.85
C SER A 206 -1.34 6.72 -10.08
N LEU A 207 -2.18 6.60 -11.12
CA LEU A 207 -2.83 5.34 -11.48
C LEU A 207 -1.81 4.25 -11.88
N ALA A 208 -0.85 4.59 -12.75
CA ALA A 208 0.16 3.65 -13.24
C ALA A 208 1.11 3.14 -12.15
N SER A 209 1.40 3.94 -11.12
CA SER A 209 2.23 3.54 -9.97
C SER A 209 1.46 2.70 -8.95
N ARG A 210 0.17 3.00 -8.74
CA ARG A 210 -0.62 2.40 -7.65
C ARG A 210 -1.39 1.15 -8.05
N LEU A 211 -1.92 1.09 -9.27
CA LEU A 211 -2.69 -0.05 -9.75
C LEU A 211 -1.88 -1.35 -9.92
N PRO A 212 -0.58 -1.34 -10.28
CA PRO A 212 0.26 -2.53 -10.18
C PRO A 212 0.22 -3.13 -8.79
N ALA A 213 0.47 -2.35 -7.73
CA ALA A 213 0.49 -2.86 -6.36
C ALA A 213 -0.83 -3.55 -5.96
N LEU A 214 -1.96 -3.10 -6.51
CA LEU A 214 -3.29 -3.71 -6.30
C LEU A 214 -3.48 -4.97 -7.14
N ASN A 215 -2.96 -5.02 -8.36
CA ASN A 215 -2.94 -6.21 -9.20
C ASN A 215 -1.90 -7.26 -8.73
N MET A 216 -0.92 -6.85 -7.92
CA MET A 216 0.11 -7.69 -7.30
C MET A 216 -0.36 -8.29 -5.96
N ALA A 217 -1.47 -7.77 -5.41
CA ALA A 217 -2.11 -8.27 -4.22
C ALA A 217 -3.54 -8.70 -4.55
N THR A 218 -3.73 -9.99 -4.87
CA THR A 218 -4.96 -10.62 -4.40
C THR A 218 -4.94 -10.49 -2.88
N ALA A 219 -5.60 -9.45 -2.37
CA ALA A 219 -5.72 -9.14 -0.94
C ALA A 219 -6.33 -10.29 -0.11
N ALA A 220 -6.83 -11.33 -0.78
CA ALA A 220 -7.28 -12.57 -0.18
C ALA A 220 -6.18 -13.38 0.56
N SER A 221 -4.87 -13.13 0.36
CA SER A 221 -3.81 -14.00 0.93
C SER A 221 -2.99 -13.40 2.09
N ILE A 222 -2.87 -12.08 2.23
CA ILE A 222 -2.11 -11.49 3.34
C ILE A 222 -3.02 -11.33 4.55
N THR A 223 -3.11 -12.38 5.37
CA THR A 223 -3.91 -12.37 6.60
C THR A 223 -3.06 -12.01 7.82
N LYS A 224 -3.71 -11.50 8.88
CA LYS A 224 -3.09 -11.46 10.21
C LYS A 224 -2.80 -12.87 10.72
N VAL A 225 -1.85 -13.00 11.65
CA VAL A 225 -1.49 -14.27 12.30
C VAL A 225 -1.50 -14.07 13.80
N ASN A 226 -2.21 -14.94 14.52
CA ASN A 226 -2.16 -14.96 15.98
C ASN A 226 -1.13 -16.00 16.44
N VAL A 227 -0.27 -15.61 17.38
CA VAL A 227 0.66 -16.52 18.06
C VAL A 227 0.37 -16.44 19.54
N GLU A 228 -0.30 -17.45 20.07
CA GLU A 228 -0.92 -17.40 21.40
C GLU A 228 -1.91 -16.22 21.50
N PHE A 229 -1.77 -15.36 22.51
CA PHE A 229 -2.61 -14.17 22.71
C PHE A 229 -2.13 -12.93 21.93
N LEU A 230 -1.04 -13.04 21.17
CA LEU A 230 -0.42 -11.92 20.46
C LEU A 230 -0.88 -11.90 19.01
N GLU A 231 -1.36 -10.74 18.55
CA GLU A 231 -1.82 -10.55 17.18
C GLU A 231 -0.72 -9.91 16.34
N PHE A 232 -0.42 -10.50 15.18
CA PHE A 232 0.45 -9.91 14.16
C PHE A 232 -0.43 -9.45 13.00
N PRO A 233 -0.69 -8.13 12.85
CA PRO A 233 -1.54 -7.62 11.78
C PRO A 233 -1.00 -8.00 10.40
N ALA A 234 -1.87 -8.03 9.40
CA ALA A 234 -1.50 -8.36 8.03
C ALA A 234 -0.49 -7.36 7.43
N VAL A 235 -0.63 -6.09 7.79
CA VAL A 235 0.15 -4.97 7.28
C VAL A 235 0.46 -4.03 8.43
N VAL A 236 1.64 -3.42 8.39
CA VAL A 236 2.05 -2.36 9.31
C VAL A 236 2.67 -1.21 8.52
N THR A 237 2.48 0.01 9.03
CA THR A 237 3.14 1.22 8.55
C THR A 237 3.95 1.77 9.71
N LEU A 238 5.22 2.10 9.46
CA LEU A 238 6.05 2.76 10.47
C LEU A 238 5.62 4.23 10.60
N PRO A 239 5.49 4.78 11.82
CA PRO A 239 5.25 6.21 11.99
C PRO A 239 6.31 7.04 11.25
N GLY A 240 5.89 8.08 10.54
CA GLY A 240 6.79 8.93 9.75
C GLY A 240 7.35 8.30 8.47
N SER A 241 7.00 7.06 8.13
CA SER A 241 7.40 6.41 6.88
C SER A 241 6.23 6.28 5.91
N THR A 242 6.48 6.54 4.63
CA THR A 242 5.54 6.23 3.53
C THR A 242 5.59 4.76 3.12
N LYS A 243 6.53 3.97 3.66
CA LYS A 243 6.69 2.55 3.34
C LYS A 243 5.63 1.71 4.04
N SER A 244 5.04 0.79 3.28
CA SER A 244 4.13 -0.23 3.81
C SER A 244 4.85 -1.58 3.92
N TYR A 245 4.60 -2.30 5.01
CA TYR A 245 5.17 -3.62 5.24
C TYR A 245 4.06 -4.64 5.39
N PHE A 246 4.16 -5.76 4.68
CA PHE A 246 3.23 -6.88 4.87
C PHE A 246 3.87 -7.94 5.76
N LEU A 247 3.05 -8.62 6.56
CA LEU A 247 3.50 -9.76 7.34
C LEU A 247 3.94 -10.85 6.36
N GLY A 248 5.19 -11.26 6.41
CA GLY A 248 5.72 -12.41 5.68
C GLY A 248 5.40 -13.72 6.41
N GLY A 249 5.58 -13.76 7.72
CA GLY A 249 5.22 -14.89 8.57
C GLY A 249 5.36 -14.58 10.05
N ALA A 250 4.75 -15.41 10.88
CA ALA A 250 4.87 -15.32 12.34
C ALA A 250 4.96 -16.71 12.97
N GLY A 251 5.65 -16.82 14.10
CA GLY A 251 5.79 -18.08 14.84
C GLY A 251 6.34 -17.89 16.24
N ALA A 252 6.22 -18.92 17.08
CA ALA A 252 6.72 -18.89 18.45
C ALA A 252 8.15 -19.44 18.55
N ARG A 253 8.98 -18.75 19.33
CA ARG A 253 10.24 -19.25 19.88
C ARG A 253 10.00 -19.75 21.30
N GLY A 254 10.56 -20.91 21.63
CA GLY A 254 10.55 -21.45 22.99
C GLY A 254 11.93 -21.87 23.47
N VAL A 255 11.99 -22.30 24.72
CA VAL A 255 13.14 -22.93 25.37
C VAL A 255 12.69 -24.19 26.09
N THR A 256 13.55 -25.20 26.17
CA THR A 256 13.26 -26.42 26.94
C THR A 256 13.68 -26.19 28.38
N ILE A 257 12.71 -26.24 29.31
CA ILE A 257 12.91 -26.14 30.75
C ILE A 257 12.44 -27.46 31.36
N GLU A 258 13.32 -28.16 32.07
CA GLU A 258 13.01 -29.44 32.73
C GLU A 258 12.39 -30.48 31.77
N GLY A 259 12.88 -30.53 30.52
CA GLY A 259 12.37 -31.46 29.49
C GLY A 259 11.05 -31.03 28.84
N LYS A 260 10.45 -29.89 29.21
CA LYS A 260 9.23 -29.33 28.59
C LYS A 260 9.56 -28.12 27.73
N PHE A 261 9.02 -28.08 26.51
CA PHE A 261 9.16 -26.91 25.63
C PHE A 261 8.20 -25.81 26.07
N VAL A 262 8.74 -24.66 26.48
CA VAL A 262 7.99 -23.48 26.91
C VAL A 262 8.17 -22.38 25.88
N LYS A 263 7.08 -21.88 25.31
CA LYS A 263 7.10 -20.73 24.39
C LYS A 263 7.35 -19.45 25.18
N VAL A 264 8.31 -18.64 24.75
CA VAL A 264 8.74 -17.43 25.48
C VAL A 264 8.60 -16.15 24.67
N THR A 265 8.60 -16.24 23.33
CA THR A 265 8.52 -15.07 22.46
C THR A 265 7.77 -15.44 21.18
N ALA A 266 6.83 -14.62 20.75
CA ALA A 266 6.29 -14.65 19.41
C ALA A 266 7.08 -13.71 18.50
N ILE A 267 7.41 -14.17 17.30
CA ILE A 267 8.22 -13.45 16.33
C ILE A 267 7.39 -13.28 15.06
N GLY A 268 7.27 -12.05 14.58
CA GLY A 268 6.70 -11.73 13.26
C GLY A 268 7.75 -11.04 12.40
N VAL A 269 7.82 -11.42 11.13
CA VAL A 269 8.69 -10.79 10.14
C VAL A 269 7.82 -10.12 9.09
N TYR A 270 7.97 -8.81 8.98
CA TYR A 270 7.32 -7.98 7.97
C TYR A 270 8.35 -7.54 6.92
N LEU A 271 7.96 -7.56 5.65
CA LEU A 271 8.81 -7.13 4.54
C LEU A 271 8.17 -5.94 3.83
N GLU A 272 9.01 -5.04 3.33
CA GLU A 272 8.59 -3.95 2.42
C GLU A 272 7.84 -4.54 1.21
N ASP A 273 6.80 -3.85 0.74
CA ASP A 273 5.92 -4.27 -0.36
C ASP A 273 6.64 -4.83 -1.61
N LYS A 274 7.74 -4.19 -2.03
CA LYS A 274 8.57 -4.61 -3.18
C LYS A 274 9.30 -5.95 -2.98
N ALA A 275 9.28 -6.54 -1.79
CA ALA A 275 9.94 -7.82 -1.54
C ALA A 275 9.35 -8.93 -2.42
N VAL A 276 8.02 -8.94 -2.64
CA VAL A 276 7.37 -9.98 -3.44
C VAL A 276 7.86 -9.94 -4.89
N SER A 277 7.96 -8.75 -5.50
CA SER A 277 8.41 -8.61 -6.89
C SER A 277 9.86 -9.06 -7.08
N LEU A 278 10.72 -8.71 -6.14
CA LEU A 278 12.14 -9.06 -6.19
C LEU A 278 12.36 -10.55 -5.97
N LEU A 279 11.60 -11.18 -5.07
CA LEU A 279 11.68 -12.62 -4.82
C LEU A 279 11.02 -13.44 -5.94
N ALA A 280 9.97 -12.93 -6.58
CA ALA A 280 9.29 -13.60 -7.68
C ALA A 280 10.19 -13.84 -8.89
N ALA A 281 11.23 -13.02 -9.09
CA ALA A 281 12.22 -13.21 -10.16
C ALA A 281 12.91 -14.59 -10.10
N LYS A 282 13.02 -15.19 -8.92
CA LYS A 282 13.69 -16.49 -8.71
C LYS A 282 12.75 -17.57 -8.18
N TRP A 283 11.77 -17.20 -7.35
CA TRP A 283 11.00 -18.16 -6.55
C TRP A 283 9.56 -18.38 -7.03
N LYS A 284 9.10 -17.65 -8.05
CA LYS A 284 7.74 -17.83 -8.61
C LYS A 284 7.52 -19.25 -9.13
N GLY A 285 6.37 -19.83 -8.82
CA GLY A 285 6.03 -21.21 -9.18
C GLY A 285 6.59 -22.28 -8.25
N THR A 286 7.44 -21.92 -7.29
CA THR A 286 7.99 -22.88 -6.31
C THR A 286 6.92 -23.28 -5.30
N SER A 287 6.85 -24.57 -4.96
CA SER A 287 5.91 -25.06 -3.94
C SER A 287 6.31 -24.62 -2.54
N SER A 288 5.35 -24.56 -1.60
CA SER A 288 5.67 -24.21 -0.19
C SER A 288 6.65 -25.19 0.45
N ALA A 289 6.63 -26.48 0.08
CA ALA A 289 7.57 -27.48 0.58
C ALA A 289 8.99 -27.21 0.07
N GLU A 290 9.16 -26.92 -1.22
CA GLU A 290 10.46 -26.57 -1.80
C GLU A 290 11.00 -25.25 -1.23
N LEU A 291 10.14 -24.26 -0.99
CA LEU A 291 10.53 -23.01 -0.32
C LEU A 291 10.99 -23.27 1.12
N LEU A 292 10.31 -24.17 1.85
CA LEU A 292 10.66 -24.52 3.23
C LEU A 292 12.05 -25.15 3.35
N ASP A 293 12.40 -26.00 2.39
CA ASP A 293 13.70 -26.70 2.36
C ASP A 293 14.82 -25.86 1.73
N SER A 294 14.49 -24.74 1.07
CA SER A 294 15.45 -23.89 0.36
C SER A 294 16.11 -22.86 1.26
N LEU A 295 17.35 -23.11 1.69
CA LEU A 295 18.14 -22.11 2.43
C LEU A 295 18.38 -20.83 1.60
N ASP A 296 18.51 -20.97 0.27
CA ASP A 296 18.71 -19.84 -0.62
C ASP A 296 17.49 -18.91 -0.66
N PHE A 297 16.27 -19.46 -0.53
CA PHE A 297 15.06 -18.65 -0.44
C PHE A 297 15.08 -17.76 0.80
N TYR A 298 15.41 -18.33 1.96
CA TYR A 298 15.54 -17.55 3.19
C TYR A 298 16.69 -16.54 3.13
N ARG A 299 17.81 -16.87 2.47
CA ARG A 299 18.91 -15.91 2.26
C ARG A 299 18.51 -14.75 1.36
N ASP A 300 17.70 -14.99 0.33
CA ASP A 300 17.15 -13.92 -0.50
C ASP A 300 16.15 -13.05 0.29
N ILE A 301 15.39 -13.63 1.23
CA ILE A 301 14.62 -12.84 2.20
C ILE A 301 15.55 -12.00 3.07
N ILE A 302 16.55 -12.60 3.72
CA ILE A 302 17.45 -11.92 4.68
C ILE A 302 18.21 -10.78 4.01
N LYS A 303 18.81 -11.04 2.85
CA LYS A 303 19.76 -10.14 2.17
C LYS A 303 19.15 -9.34 1.03
N GLY A 304 17.89 -9.60 0.69
CA GLY A 304 17.21 -8.94 -0.41
C GLY A 304 17.21 -7.40 -0.27
N PRO A 305 17.19 -6.64 -1.37
CA PRO A 305 17.36 -5.18 -1.36
C PRO A 305 16.06 -4.45 -0.98
N PHE A 306 15.46 -4.87 0.13
CA PHE A 306 14.24 -4.35 0.72
C PHE A 306 14.35 -4.38 2.24
N GLU A 307 13.60 -3.50 2.89
CA GLU A 307 13.58 -3.36 4.35
C GLU A 307 12.78 -4.47 5.01
N LYS A 308 13.20 -4.85 6.22
CA LYS A 308 12.50 -5.83 7.07
C LYS A 308 12.23 -5.21 8.43
N LEU A 309 11.02 -5.40 8.91
CA LEU A 309 10.65 -5.08 10.28
C LEU A 309 10.36 -6.38 11.02
N ILE A 310 11.14 -6.67 12.05
CA ILE A 310 11.00 -7.87 12.86
C ILE A 310 10.41 -7.47 14.20
N ARG A 311 9.27 -8.04 14.56
CA ARG A 311 8.61 -7.81 15.86
C ARG A 311 8.79 -9.03 16.75
N GLY A 312 9.52 -8.87 17.86
CA GLY A 312 9.67 -9.87 18.92
C GLY A 312 8.83 -9.51 20.15
N SER A 313 7.67 -10.16 20.29
CA SER A 313 6.69 -9.92 21.36
C SER A 313 6.73 -10.99 22.43
N LYS A 314 6.66 -10.61 23.70
CA LYS A 314 6.97 -11.51 24.81
C LYS A 314 5.73 -12.22 25.31
N LEU A 315 5.84 -13.54 25.47
CA LEU A 315 4.77 -14.39 26.03
C LEU A 315 4.89 -14.50 27.55
N ILE A 316 6.11 -14.34 28.07
CA ILE A 316 6.44 -14.32 29.50
C ILE A 316 7.35 -13.13 29.78
N THR A 317 7.45 -12.71 31.03
CA THR A 317 8.37 -11.64 31.43
C THR A 317 9.83 -12.05 31.14
N LEU A 318 10.59 -11.18 30.47
CA LEU A 318 12.02 -11.37 30.24
C LEU A 318 12.80 -10.09 30.56
N ASP A 319 13.90 -10.22 31.31
CA ASP A 319 14.87 -9.15 31.47
C ASP A 319 15.59 -8.87 30.14
N GLY A 320 15.79 -7.60 29.80
CA GLY A 320 16.39 -7.20 28.54
C GLY A 320 17.80 -7.72 28.34
N ARG A 321 18.61 -7.80 29.40
CA ARG A 321 19.98 -8.33 29.35
C ARG A 321 19.96 -9.83 29.10
N GLU A 322 19.07 -10.57 29.76
CA GLU A 322 18.93 -12.02 29.54
C GLU A 322 18.47 -12.34 28.10
N TYR A 323 17.48 -11.58 27.62
CA TYR A 323 16.97 -11.72 26.27
C TYR A 323 18.05 -11.40 25.22
N VAL A 324 18.68 -10.23 25.30
CA VAL A 324 19.68 -9.80 24.31
C VAL A 324 20.95 -10.67 24.38
N ARG A 325 21.31 -11.23 25.54
CA ARG A 325 22.45 -12.13 25.67
C ARG A 325 22.30 -13.30 24.70
N LYS A 326 21.14 -13.97 24.68
CA LYS A 326 20.96 -15.13 23.80
C LYS A 326 20.89 -14.74 22.32
N VAL A 327 20.25 -13.61 22.00
CA VAL A 327 20.19 -13.10 20.62
C VAL A 327 21.60 -12.76 20.13
N SER A 328 22.37 -11.99 20.90
CA SER A 328 23.73 -11.60 20.54
C SER A 328 24.69 -12.78 20.45
N GLU A 329 24.60 -13.78 21.32
CA GLU A 329 25.38 -15.02 21.21
C GLU A 329 25.16 -15.72 19.88
N ASN A 330 23.89 -15.83 19.44
CA ASN A 330 23.56 -16.45 18.17
C ASN A 330 24.06 -15.61 16.98
N CYS A 331 23.95 -14.28 17.04
CA CYS A 331 24.49 -13.39 16.01
C CYS A 331 26.01 -13.50 15.90
N VAL A 332 26.73 -13.49 17.03
CA VAL A 332 28.20 -13.66 17.07
C VAL A 332 28.59 -15.02 16.51
N ALA A 333 27.90 -16.09 16.91
CA ALA A 333 28.17 -17.43 16.39
C ALA A 333 27.99 -17.49 14.86
N HIS A 334 26.92 -16.89 14.34
CA HIS A 334 26.69 -16.80 12.90
C HIS A 334 27.81 -16.00 12.20
N MET A 335 28.08 -14.78 12.64
CA MET A 335 29.10 -13.92 12.01
C MET A 335 30.49 -14.56 12.03
N LYS A 336 30.86 -15.26 13.11
CA LYS A 336 32.09 -16.06 13.17
C LYS A 336 32.09 -17.19 12.14
N SER A 337 30.97 -17.89 11.98
CA SER A 337 30.85 -19.01 11.02
C SER A 337 31.02 -18.58 9.56
N VAL A 338 30.67 -17.34 9.22
CA VAL A 338 30.80 -16.79 7.86
C VAL A 338 32.00 -15.85 7.71
N GLY A 339 32.87 -15.76 8.73
CA GLY A 339 34.11 -15.00 8.68
C GLY A 339 33.95 -13.48 8.69
N THR A 340 32.82 -12.96 9.16
CA THR A 340 32.53 -11.51 9.18
C THR A 340 32.77 -10.86 10.55
N TYR A 341 33.03 -11.62 11.61
CA TYR A 341 33.19 -11.07 12.96
C TYR A 341 34.60 -10.52 13.22
N ASN A 342 34.75 -9.19 13.17
CA ASN A 342 35.96 -8.46 13.58
C ASN A 342 35.63 -7.35 14.61
N ASP A 343 36.58 -6.48 14.92
CA ASP A 343 36.44 -5.39 15.90
C ASP A 343 35.20 -4.51 15.67
N ALA A 344 34.81 -4.27 14.41
CA ALA A 344 33.61 -3.49 14.09
C ALA A 344 32.32 -4.22 14.50
N GLU A 345 32.21 -5.51 14.21
CA GLU A 345 31.07 -6.34 14.62
C GLU A 345 31.04 -6.57 16.14
N GLU A 346 32.20 -6.68 16.78
CA GLU A 346 32.29 -6.77 18.24
C GLU A 346 31.74 -5.50 18.89
N LYS A 347 32.17 -4.32 18.44
CA LYS A 347 31.63 -3.03 18.92
C LYS A 347 30.12 -2.91 18.65
N ALA A 348 29.65 -3.33 17.46
CA ALA A 348 28.23 -3.32 17.14
C ALA A 348 27.42 -4.24 18.07
N ILE A 349 27.98 -5.39 18.48
CA ILE A 349 27.37 -6.29 19.48
C ILE A 349 27.36 -5.66 20.87
N GLU A 350 28.38 -4.90 21.26
CA GLU A 350 28.38 -4.14 22.52
C GLU A 350 27.29 -3.07 22.53
N GLU A 351 27.18 -2.28 21.47
CA GLU A 351 26.12 -1.28 21.29
C GLU A 351 24.73 -1.93 21.32
N PHE A 352 24.58 -3.07 20.63
CA PHE A 352 23.36 -3.87 20.64
C PHE A 352 22.99 -4.35 22.05
N ARG A 353 23.94 -4.86 22.83
CA ARG A 353 23.69 -5.28 24.22
C ARG A 353 23.37 -4.10 25.11
N PHE A 354 24.05 -2.98 24.93
CA PHE A 354 23.87 -1.77 25.71
C PHE A 354 22.45 -1.19 25.54
N ALA A 355 21.89 -1.23 24.33
CA ALA A 355 20.52 -0.75 24.08
C ALA A 355 19.44 -1.49 24.91
N PHE A 356 19.72 -2.72 25.35
CA PHE A 356 18.80 -3.55 26.13
C PHE A 356 19.05 -3.50 27.64
N LYS A 357 20.09 -2.79 28.12
CA LYS A 357 20.57 -2.87 29.51
C LYS A 357 19.51 -2.48 30.56
N ASP A 358 18.65 -1.52 30.22
CA ASP A 358 17.60 -0.97 31.08
C ASP A 358 16.20 -1.41 30.64
N GLN A 359 16.12 -2.37 29.71
CA GLN A 359 14.84 -2.86 29.19
C GLN A 359 14.34 -4.03 30.05
N ASN A 360 13.04 -4.03 30.30
CA ASN A 360 12.33 -5.17 30.87
C ASN A 360 11.06 -5.41 30.06
N PHE A 361 10.80 -6.67 29.73
CA PHE A 361 9.75 -7.04 28.79
C PHE A 361 8.67 -7.86 29.46
N PRO A 362 7.62 -7.25 30.04
CA PRO A 362 6.44 -7.98 30.49
C PRO A 362 5.71 -8.65 29.31
N PRO A 363 4.80 -9.61 29.55
CA PRO A 363 3.97 -10.20 28.49
C PRO A 363 3.25 -9.11 27.68
N GLY A 364 3.25 -9.24 26.35
CA GLY A 364 2.68 -8.23 25.44
C GLY A 364 3.67 -7.18 24.95
N SER A 365 4.73 -6.90 25.71
CA SER A 365 5.76 -5.94 25.28
C SER A 365 6.54 -6.45 24.07
N SER A 366 7.03 -5.51 23.25
CA SER A 366 7.66 -5.81 21.96
C SER A 366 9.04 -5.18 21.85
N VAL A 367 9.91 -5.86 21.11
CA VAL A 367 11.10 -5.25 20.51
C VAL A 367 10.91 -5.27 19.00
N PHE A 368 11.31 -4.19 18.34
CA PHE A 368 11.31 -4.07 16.90
C PHE A 368 12.74 -3.96 16.41
N TYR A 369 13.07 -4.75 15.39
CA TYR A 369 14.33 -4.67 14.66
C TYR A 369 14.02 -4.23 13.23
N ARG A 370 14.50 -3.06 12.85
CA ARG A 370 14.37 -2.54 11.50
C ARG A 370 15.68 -2.78 10.76
N GLN A 371 15.68 -3.79 9.90
CA GLN A 371 16.84 -4.14 9.08
C GLN A 371 16.76 -3.37 7.77
N SER A 372 17.58 -2.33 7.64
CA SER A 372 17.72 -1.56 6.41
C SER A 372 18.59 -2.32 5.39
N PRO A 373 18.22 -2.32 4.09
CA PRO A 373 19.09 -2.89 3.04
C PRO A 373 20.41 -2.11 2.87
N THR A 374 20.52 -0.91 3.45
CA THR A 374 21.76 -0.11 3.46
C THR A 374 22.75 -0.52 4.56
N GLY A 375 22.43 -1.54 5.37
CA GLY A 375 23.36 -2.09 6.36
C GLY A 375 23.22 -1.51 7.77
N THR A 376 22.05 -0.98 8.13
CA THR A 376 21.75 -0.52 9.50
C THR A 376 20.71 -1.38 10.19
N LEU A 377 20.80 -1.46 11.52
CA LEU A 377 19.84 -2.13 12.39
C LEU A 377 19.24 -1.10 13.36
N GLY A 378 18.00 -0.69 13.09
CA GLY A 378 17.21 0.14 13.99
C GLY A 378 16.56 -0.68 15.10
N LEU A 379 16.54 -0.15 16.31
CA LEU A 379 15.96 -0.78 17.49
C LEU A 379 14.87 0.10 18.08
N SER A 380 13.69 -0.46 18.32
CA SER A 380 12.64 0.20 19.10
C SER A 380 12.07 -0.75 20.14
N PHE A 381 11.63 -0.20 21.26
CA PHE A 381 11.03 -0.95 22.37
C PHE A 381 9.63 -0.41 22.63
N SER A 382 8.66 -1.29 22.82
CA SER A 382 7.30 -0.92 23.15
C SER A 382 6.79 -1.72 24.34
N LYS A 383 5.94 -1.08 25.15
CA LYS A 383 5.21 -1.73 26.24
C LYS A 383 4.07 -2.61 25.72
N ASP A 384 3.70 -2.46 24.45
CA ASP A 384 2.64 -3.20 23.78
C ASP A 384 3.07 -3.61 22.35
N GLU A 385 2.09 -3.74 21.46
CA GLU A 385 2.24 -4.18 20.07
C GLU A 385 2.49 -3.03 19.08
N THR A 386 2.40 -1.78 19.53
CA THR A 386 2.56 -0.59 18.70
C THR A 386 4.03 -0.30 18.39
N VAL A 387 4.31 0.12 17.17
CA VAL A 387 5.66 0.55 16.79
C VAL A 387 5.88 1.96 17.32
N ALA A 388 7.00 2.17 18.03
CA ALA A 388 7.36 3.50 18.54
C ALA A 388 7.62 4.48 17.38
N GLU A 389 7.33 5.77 17.60
CA GLU A 389 7.54 6.81 16.60
C GLU A 389 9.02 7.04 16.28
N GLU A 390 9.89 6.84 17.27
CA GLU A 390 11.33 7.00 17.13
C GLU A 390 12.06 5.70 17.45
N GLU A 391 13.21 5.51 16.80
CA GLU A 391 14.13 4.42 17.10
C GLU A 391 14.93 4.77 18.36
N TYR A 392 15.02 3.83 19.30
CA TYR A 392 15.85 3.98 20.49
C TYR A 392 17.33 4.05 20.13
N ALA A 393 17.76 3.26 19.14
CA ALA A 393 19.12 3.26 18.62
C ALA A 393 19.17 2.78 17.17
N VAL A 394 20.16 3.24 16.42
CA VAL A 394 20.46 2.77 15.06
C VAL A 394 21.92 2.32 15.05
N ILE A 395 22.14 1.04 14.74
CA ILE A 395 23.48 0.45 14.71
C ILE A 395 23.91 0.31 13.26
N GLU A 396 25.00 0.99 12.90
CA GLU A 396 25.57 0.99 11.55
C GLU A 396 26.50 -0.20 11.35
N ASN A 397 25.93 -1.39 11.23
CA ASN A 397 26.70 -2.60 10.94
C ASN A 397 25.90 -3.60 10.11
N LYS A 398 26.32 -3.83 8.87
CA LYS A 398 25.61 -4.70 7.92
C LYS A 398 25.60 -6.17 8.35
N ALA A 399 26.71 -6.67 8.88
CA ALA A 399 26.80 -8.06 9.30
C ALA A 399 25.85 -8.35 10.47
N LEU A 400 25.81 -7.46 11.47
CA LEU A 400 24.87 -7.55 12.58
C LEU A 400 23.41 -7.39 12.13
N SER A 401 23.13 -6.45 11.21
CA SER A 401 21.76 -6.20 10.76
C SER A 401 21.16 -7.43 10.07
N GLU A 402 21.94 -8.13 9.24
CA GLU A 402 21.53 -9.40 8.62
C GLU A 402 21.51 -10.56 9.63
N ALA A 403 22.44 -10.59 10.59
CA ALA A 403 22.58 -11.68 11.54
C ALA A 403 21.34 -11.88 12.43
N VAL A 404 20.64 -10.80 12.83
CA VAL A 404 19.43 -10.92 13.67
C VAL A 404 18.38 -11.79 12.97
N LEU A 405 18.05 -11.50 11.71
CA LEU A 405 17.07 -12.28 10.95
C LEU A 405 17.60 -13.67 10.57
N GLU A 406 18.90 -13.78 10.25
CA GLU A 406 19.53 -15.07 9.97
C GLU A 406 19.39 -16.05 11.14
N THR A 407 19.51 -15.60 12.39
CA THR A 407 19.31 -16.48 13.55
C THR A 407 17.85 -16.94 13.69
N MET A 408 16.89 -16.26 13.07
CA MET A 408 15.47 -16.58 13.14
C MET A 408 15.03 -17.53 12.03
N ILE A 409 15.50 -17.33 10.80
CA ILE A 409 15.00 -18.03 9.60
C ILE A 409 16.08 -18.65 8.72
N GLY A 410 17.35 -18.50 9.08
CA GLY A 410 18.50 -19.04 8.36
C GLY A 410 18.66 -20.55 8.48
N GLN A 411 19.91 -21.00 8.47
CA GLN A 411 20.23 -22.44 8.49
C GLN A 411 19.88 -23.10 9.83
N ILE A 412 20.13 -22.41 10.95
CA ILE A 412 19.86 -22.92 12.30
C ILE A 412 18.86 -21.97 12.98
N PRO A 413 17.56 -22.08 12.65
CA PRO A 413 16.55 -21.12 13.10
C PRO A 413 16.18 -21.33 14.57
N VAL A 414 16.02 -20.24 15.32
CA VAL A 414 15.42 -20.30 16.67
C VAL A 414 13.90 -20.53 16.64
N SER A 415 13.26 -20.40 15.48
CA SER A 415 11.81 -20.58 15.30
C SER A 415 11.51 -21.31 13.98
N PRO A 416 11.44 -22.65 13.98
CA PRO A 416 11.01 -23.43 12.81
C PRO A 416 9.61 -23.03 12.32
N ALA A 417 8.69 -22.74 13.24
CA ALA A 417 7.34 -22.28 12.91
C ALA A 417 7.30 -20.98 12.09
N LEU A 418 8.27 -20.08 12.31
CA LEU A 418 8.39 -18.86 11.50
C LEU A 418 8.83 -19.18 10.06
N LYS A 419 9.76 -20.13 9.88
CA LYS A 419 10.18 -20.58 8.54
C LYS A 419 9.03 -21.23 7.78
N GLU A 420 8.27 -22.11 8.43
CA GLU A 420 7.08 -22.75 7.87
C GLU A 420 6.02 -21.70 7.46
N SER A 421 5.75 -20.73 8.36
CA SER A 421 4.82 -19.63 8.09
C SER A 421 5.26 -18.82 6.86
N LEU A 422 6.54 -18.48 6.76
CA LEU A 422 7.09 -17.77 5.60
C LEU A 422 6.95 -18.59 4.31
N ALA A 423 7.36 -19.86 4.30
CA ALA A 423 7.31 -20.68 3.09
C ALA A 423 5.87 -20.87 2.58
N LEU A 424 4.93 -21.16 3.48
CA LEU A 424 3.52 -21.32 3.14
C LEU A 424 2.93 -20.04 2.53
N ARG A 425 3.22 -18.89 3.14
CA ARG A 425 2.63 -17.62 2.74
C ARG A 425 3.30 -17.06 1.48
N PHE A 426 4.62 -17.18 1.36
CA PHE A 426 5.32 -16.81 0.13
C PHE A 426 4.93 -17.67 -1.07
N HIS A 427 4.65 -18.97 -0.90
CA HIS A 427 4.07 -19.75 -1.99
C HIS A 427 2.79 -19.10 -2.55
N GLN A 428 1.92 -18.57 -1.67
CA GLN A 428 0.72 -17.86 -2.10
C GLN A 428 1.05 -16.50 -2.71
N PHE A 429 1.93 -15.71 -2.09
CA PHE A 429 2.31 -14.38 -2.57
C PHE A 429 2.98 -14.42 -3.95
N LEU A 430 3.90 -15.38 -4.15
CA LEU A 430 4.68 -15.52 -5.37
C LEU A 430 3.85 -16.07 -6.55
N ASN A 431 2.84 -16.90 -6.28
CA ASN A 431 1.91 -17.39 -7.30
C ASN A 431 0.77 -16.40 -7.58
N ALA A 432 0.53 -15.47 -6.64
CA ALA A 432 -0.31 -14.30 -6.88
C ALA A 432 0.39 -13.20 -7.68
N TYR A 433 1.72 -13.21 -7.80
CA TYR A 433 2.52 -12.39 -8.73
C TYR A 433 2.52 -13.00 -10.13
#